data_AF-A0A2U0S3P9-F1
#
_entry.id   AF-A0A2U0S3P9-F1
#
_cell.length_a   1.000
_cell.length_b   1.000
_cell.length_c   1.000
_cell.angle_alpha   90.00
_cell.angle_beta   90.00
_cell.angle_gamma   90.00
#
_symmetry.space_group_name_H-M   'P 1'
#
loop_
_entity.id
_entity.type
_entity.pdbx_description
1 polymer ?
#
loop_
_entity_poly.entity_id
_entity_poly.type
_entity_poly.pdbx_seq_one_letter_code
_entity_poly.pdbx_strand_id
1 'polypeptide(L)'
;MAQRGIREFHGKKMMAKYWTEYFPNLAKYDGKIALIHPATNMDELAKQNPWLKQDKLVVKPDQLIGKRGKHNLILLNTTFDEAKNWLNERMNKDVTIGKVTDKLTHFLIEPFVPHDKNKEYYVAITSNREGDVIYFSAHGGVDIESVWDTVVTIQVPILSSIDDIEIASKLPKEVPEEEKDMVTAFIKGLFKFYVDLGFAYFEINPMAMTKDAFIPLDTVARLDDTAQFVCASKWGDIEFPAPFGRGLTKEERFVKDLDEKSGASMKLTVLNPSGRVWTLVAGGGASVVYTDTVFDLGFNDELANYGEYSGNPSTDETYQYTKTILDLMTREKNPKGKILIVGGGIANFTDVAKTFTGIIKALKEYKQKLIDNNVRIFVRRGGPNYQEGLKNMKELGKTLGVPIEVFGPEAHITSIVPMALKGNTGA
;
A
#
# COMPACT_ATOMS: atom_id res chain seq x y z
N MET A 1 10.66 -2.41 -6.97
CA MET A 1 9.28 -2.12 -7.38
C MET A 1 8.37 -2.31 -6.19
N ALA A 2 7.87 -1.21 -5.61
CA ALA A 2 6.74 -1.31 -4.71
C ALA A 2 5.47 -1.01 -5.54
N GLN A 3 4.70 -2.06 -5.80
CA GLN A 3 3.41 -1.92 -6.47
C GLN A 3 2.43 -1.32 -5.47
N ARG A 4 1.99 -0.08 -5.68
CA ARG A 4 1.11 0.63 -4.76
C ARG A 4 -0.25 0.87 -5.37
N GLY A 5 -1.28 0.43 -4.64
CA GLY A 5 -2.67 0.67 -5.01
C GLY A 5 -2.97 2.16 -5.06
N ILE A 6 -3.71 2.56 -6.09
CA ILE A 6 -4.26 3.91 -6.23
C ILE A 6 -5.78 3.84 -6.19
N ARG A 7 -6.41 4.95 -5.79
CA ARG A 7 -7.87 5.09 -5.84
C ARG A 7 -8.38 4.90 -7.27
N GLU A 8 -9.58 4.35 -7.38
CA GLU A 8 -10.30 4.24 -8.66
C GLU A 8 -10.41 5.62 -9.34
N PHE A 9 -10.65 6.66 -8.54
CA PHE A 9 -10.65 8.05 -8.99
C PHE A 9 -9.41 8.42 -9.81
N HIS A 10 -8.21 8.08 -9.33
CA HIS A 10 -6.96 8.44 -10.01
C HIS A 10 -6.77 7.66 -11.30
N GLY A 11 -7.08 6.35 -11.30
CA GLY A 11 -7.04 5.51 -12.50
C GLY A 11 -7.95 6.08 -13.60
N LYS A 12 -9.22 6.34 -13.27
CA LYS A 12 -10.19 6.92 -14.20
C LYS A 12 -9.86 8.35 -14.62
N LYS A 13 -9.35 9.21 -13.73
CA LYS A 13 -8.90 10.57 -14.12
C LYS A 13 -7.75 10.52 -15.11
N MET A 14 -6.78 9.61 -14.91
CA MET A 14 -5.68 9.42 -15.87
C MET A 14 -6.20 8.90 -17.21
N MET A 15 -7.10 7.92 -17.21
CA MET A 15 -7.74 7.46 -18.46
C MET A 15 -8.43 8.60 -19.19
N ALA A 16 -9.25 9.41 -18.51
CA ALA A 16 -9.95 10.54 -19.14
C ALA A 16 -8.99 11.62 -19.67
N LYS A 17 -7.92 11.92 -18.92
CA LYS A 17 -6.90 12.91 -19.29
C LYS A 17 -6.14 12.51 -20.55
N TYR A 18 -5.75 11.24 -20.63
CA TYR A 18 -4.93 10.71 -21.73
C TYR A 18 -5.74 9.94 -22.78
N TRP A 19 -7.06 10.03 -22.74
CA TRP A 19 -7.92 9.19 -23.57
C TRP A 19 -7.62 9.34 -25.06
N THR A 20 -7.53 10.58 -25.53
CA THR A 20 -7.32 10.87 -26.96
C THR A 20 -5.93 10.48 -27.46
N GLU A 21 -4.96 10.33 -26.56
CA GLU A 21 -3.60 9.89 -26.90
C GLU A 21 -3.54 8.38 -27.14
N TYR A 22 -4.19 7.60 -26.25
CA TYR A 22 -4.09 6.14 -26.28
C TYR A 22 -5.28 5.46 -26.99
N PHE A 23 -6.42 6.13 -27.10
CA PHE A 23 -7.66 5.61 -27.68
C PHE A 23 -8.20 6.53 -28.80
N PRO A 24 -7.39 6.89 -29.81
CA PRO A 24 -7.72 7.96 -30.76
C PRO A 24 -8.95 7.67 -31.64
N ASN A 25 -9.30 6.40 -31.82
CA ASN A 25 -10.41 5.96 -32.69
C ASN A 25 -11.69 5.64 -31.90
N LEU A 26 -11.71 5.91 -30.60
CA LEU A 26 -12.85 5.60 -29.72
C LEU A 26 -13.52 6.88 -29.25
N ALA A 27 -14.84 6.83 -29.01
CA ALA A 27 -15.53 7.95 -28.39
C ALA A 27 -14.86 8.30 -27.05
N LYS A 28 -14.72 9.60 -26.79
CA LYS A 28 -13.99 10.10 -25.64
C LYS A 28 -14.68 9.69 -24.34
N TYR A 29 -13.89 9.19 -23.38
CA TYR A 29 -14.34 9.10 -22.00
C TYR A 29 -14.22 10.47 -21.31
N ASP A 30 -15.36 11.05 -20.94
CA ASP A 30 -15.43 12.41 -20.40
C ASP A 30 -14.86 12.57 -18.98
N GLY A 31 -14.65 11.46 -18.24
CA GLY A 31 -14.09 11.52 -16.89
C GLY A 31 -14.95 12.30 -15.89
N LYS A 32 -16.27 12.26 -16.07
CA LYS A 32 -17.27 12.76 -15.11
C LYS A 32 -17.22 11.91 -13.83
N ILE A 33 -16.26 12.22 -12.97
CA ILE A 33 -16.07 11.57 -11.68
C ILE A 33 -15.75 12.61 -10.62
N ALA A 34 -16.33 12.43 -9.44
CA ALA A 34 -16.12 13.27 -8.27
C ALA A 34 -15.67 12.41 -7.09
N LEU A 35 -14.57 12.82 -6.43
CA LEU A 35 -14.09 12.23 -5.19
C LEU A 35 -14.66 13.03 -4.01
N ILE A 36 -15.28 12.31 -3.07
CA ILE A 36 -15.91 12.87 -1.88
C ILE A 36 -15.13 12.37 -0.67
N HIS A 37 -14.80 13.28 0.26
CA HIS A 37 -14.16 13.02 1.54
C HIS A 37 -14.89 13.79 2.66
N PRO A 38 -14.56 13.61 3.96
CA PRO A 38 -15.33 14.19 5.07
C PRO A 38 -15.37 15.72 5.12
N ALA A 39 -14.49 16.40 4.40
CA ALA A 39 -14.44 17.86 4.32
C ALA A 39 -15.01 18.40 2.99
N THR A 40 -15.54 17.54 2.13
CA THR A 40 -16.17 17.96 0.87
C THR A 40 -17.49 18.69 1.13
N ASN A 41 -17.62 19.91 0.62
CA ASN A 41 -18.91 20.60 0.57
C ASN A 41 -19.70 20.12 -0.67
N MET A 42 -20.73 19.30 -0.44
CA MET A 42 -21.53 18.70 -1.52
C MET A 42 -22.23 19.74 -2.40
N ASP A 43 -22.67 20.86 -1.84
CA ASP A 43 -23.40 21.88 -2.60
C ASP A 43 -22.45 22.69 -3.49
N GLU A 44 -21.22 22.93 -3.04
CA GLU A 44 -20.15 23.50 -3.84
C GLU A 44 -19.68 22.53 -4.93
N LEU A 45 -19.51 21.25 -4.58
CA LEU A 45 -19.15 20.19 -5.53
C LEU A 45 -20.15 20.14 -6.70
N ALA A 46 -21.45 20.22 -6.43
CA ALA A 46 -22.49 20.25 -7.45
C ALA A 46 -22.53 21.53 -8.29
N LYS A 47 -22.05 22.66 -7.75
CA LYS A 47 -21.86 23.89 -8.56
C LYS A 47 -20.70 23.73 -9.55
N GLN A 48 -19.60 23.12 -9.10
CA GLN A 48 -18.42 22.85 -9.93
C GLN A 48 -18.67 21.72 -10.93
N ASN A 49 -19.60 20.82 -10.62
CA ASN A 49 -19.94 19.65 -11.43
C ASN A 49 -21.46 19.58 -11.67
N PRO A 50 -22.03 20.42 -12.57
CA PRO A 50 -23.48 20.50 -12.78
C PRO A 50 -24.14 19.17 -13.17
N TRP A 51 -23.38 18.27 -13.81
CA TRP A 51 -23.84 16.94 -14.19
C TRP A 51 -24.31 16.10 -13.00
N LEU A 52 -23.80 16.37 -11.78
CA LEU A 52 -24.25 15.69 -10.56
C LEU A 52 -25.77 15.85 -10.34
N LYS A 53 -26.36 16.97 -10.74
CA LYS A 53 -27.80 17.24 -10.58
C LYS A 53 -28.63 16.88 -11.80
N GLN A 54 -27.99 16.62 -12.94
CA GLN A 54 -28.66 16.37 -14.22
C GLN A 54 -28.77 14.88 -14.52
N ASP A 55 -27.68 14.15 -14.26
CA ASP A 55 -27.55 12.74 -14.59
C ASP A 55 -28.04 11.87 -13.42
N LYS A 56 -28.50 10.65 -13.72
CA LYS A 56 -28.57 9.59 -12.71
C LYS A 56 -27.17 9.18 -12.33
N LEU A 57 -26.97 8.77 -11.08
CA LEU A 57 -25.64 8.58 -10.48
C LEU A 57 -25.43 7.15 -9.98
N VAL A 58 -24.15 6.83 -9.81
CA VAL A 58 -23.64 5.71 -9.02
C VAL A 58 -22.79 6.30 -7.89
N VAL A 59 -22.91 5.75 -6.69
CA VAL A 59 -22.11 6.11 -5.52
C VAL A 59 -21.50 4.86 -4.92
N LYS A 60 -20.19 4.89 -4.67
CA LYS A 60 -19.46 3.76 -4.07
C LYS A 60 -18.23 4.22 -3.29
N PRO A 61 -17.79 3.50 -2.24
CA PRO A 61 -16.54 3.79 -1.57
C PRO A 61 -15.33 3.60 -2.51
N ASP A 62 -14.32 4.43 -2.32
CA ASP A 62 -13.06 4.39 -3.08
C ASP A 62 -11.86 4.36 -2.11
N GLN A 63 -11.72 3.22 -1.42
CA GLN A 63 -10.68 2.94 -0.42
C GLN A 63 -9.99 1.59 -0.66
N LEU A 64 -9.77 1.23 -1.93
CA LEU A 64 -9.18 -0.07 -2.31
C LEU A 64 -10.00 -1.27 -1.81
N ILE A 65 -11.32 -1.13 -1.82
CA ILE A 65 -12.27 -2.18 -1.41
C ILE A 65 -12.69 -2.96 -2.66
N GLY A 66 -12.35 -4.24 -2.72
CA GLY A 66 -12.86 -5.15 -3.74
C GLY A 66 -14.30 -5.60 -3.46
N LYS A 67 -14.98 -6.13 -4.49
CA LYS A 67 -16.30 -6.78 -4.38
C LYS A 67 -17.38 -5.95 -3.68
N ARG A 68 -17.35 -4.61 -3.86
CA ARG A 68 -18.27 -3.64 -3.22
C ARG A 68 -19.75 -3.98 -3.38
N GLY A 69 -20.15 -4.51 -4.54
CA GLY A 69 -21.54 -4.94 -4.78
C GLY A 69 -22.00 -6.04 -3.83
N LYS A 70 -21.14 -7.02 -3.51
CA LYS A 70 -21.43 -8.12 -2.56
C LYS A 70 -21.54 -7.61 -1.12
N HIS A 71 -20.98 -6.44 -0.81
CA HIS A 71 -20.99 -5.82 0.51
C HIS A 71 -22.06 -4.74 0.68
N ASN A 72 -22.99 -4.58 -0.27
CA ASN A 72 -24.01 -3.52 -0.27
C ASN A 72 -23.39 -2.11 -0.16
N LEU A 73 -22.23 -1.92 -0.81
CA LEU A 73 -21.46 -0.68 -0.83
C LEU A 73 -21.54 0.04 -2.19
N ILE A 74 -22.59 -0.21 -2.97
CA ILE A 74 -22.83 0.49 -4.24
C ILE A 74 -24.29 0.92 -4.27
N LEU A 75 -24.53 2.21 -4.47
CA LEU A 75 -25.84 2.77 -4.78
C LEU A 75 -25.90 3.07 -6.27
N LEU A 76 -26.86 2.47 -6.99
CA LEU A 76 -27.00 2.59 -8.44
C LEU A 76 -28.26 3.40 -8.81
N ASN A 77 -28.22 4.04 -9.99
CA ASN A 77 -29.36 4.74 -10.59
C ASN A 77 -30.06 5.73 -9.64
N THR A 78 -29.25 6.55 -8.95
CA THR A 78 -29.72 7.43 -7.88
C THR A 78 -29.69 8.91 -8.30
N THR A 79 -30.47 9.76 -7.65
CA THR A 79 -30.37 11.22 -7.78
C THR A 79 -29.28 11.78 -6.87
N PHE A 80 -28.91 13.06 -7.07
CA PHE A 80 -27.94 13.74 -6.21
C PHE A 80 -28.36 13.79 -4.73
N ASP A 81 -29.64 14.04 -4.46
CA ASP A 81 -30.14 14.15 -3.09
C ASP A 81 -30.16 12.80 -2.37
N GLU A 82 -30.57 11.73 -3.08
CA GLU A 82 -30.48 10.35 -2.60
C GLU A 82 -29.03 9.93 -2.35
N ALA A 83 -28.10 10.29 -3.26
CA ALA A 83 -26.67 10.08 -3.08
C ALA A 83 -26.13 10.79 -1.82
N LYS A 84 -26.50 12.05 -1.61
CA LYS A 84 -26.12 12.84 -0.42
C LYS A 84 -26.60 12.17 0.87
N ASN A 85 -27.86 11.70 0.89
CA ASN A 85 -28.41 10.98 2.04
C ASN A 85 -27.67 9.67 2.31
N TRP A 86 -27.44 8.87 1.27
CA TRP A 86 -26.72 7.60 1.38
C TRP A 86 -25.28 7.77 1.88
N LEU A 87 -24.60 8.84 1.45
CA LEU A 87 -23.27 9.22 1.94
C LEU A 87 -23.31 9.61 3.42
N ASN A 88 -24.26 10.45 3.84
CA ASN A 88 -24.39 10.89 5.24
C ASN A 88 -24.61 9.72 6.21
N GLU A 89 -25.33 8.68 5.77
CA GLU A 89 -25.56 7.48 6.58
C GLU A 89 -24.28 6.64 6.79
N ARG A 90 -23.33 6.69 5.86
CA ARG A 90 -22.16 5.78 5.80
C ARG A 90 -20.83 6.44 6.10
N MET A 91 -20.69 7.72 5.80
CA MET A 91 -19.44 8.44 5.98
C MET A 91 -19.03 8.48 7.45
N ASN A 92 -17.75 8.18 7.71
CA ASN A 92 -17.12 8.03 9.02
C ASN A 92 -17.73 6.93 9.92
N LYS A 93 -18.61 6.08 9.38
CA LYS A 93 -19.11 4.88 10.06
C LYS A 93 -18.17 3.72 9.85
N ASP A 94 -18.05 2.88 10.87
CA ASP A 94 -17.27 1.65 10.80
C ASP A 94 -18.02 0.63 9.94
N VAL A 95 -17.30 -0.02 9.04
CA VAL A 95 -17.80 -1.11 8.20
C VAL A 95 -16.82 -2.27 8.29
N THR A 96 -17.38 -3.47 8.49
CA THR A 96 -16.61 -4.71 8.52
C THR A 96 -16.70 -5.41 7.17
N ILE A 97 -15.56 -5.69 6.55
CA ILE A 97 -15.42 -6.43 5.30
C ILE A 97 -14.48 -7.61 5.55
N GLY A 98 -15.03 -8.83 5.49
CA GLY A 98 -14.31 -10.03 5.92
C GLY A 98 -13.96 -9.96 7.41
N LYS A 99 -12.66 -9.95 7.74
CA LYS A 99 -12.15 -9.83 9.13
C LYS A 99 -11.69 -8.41 9.48
N VAL A 100 -11.82 -7.46 8.56
CA VAL A 100 -11.25 -6.12 8.67
C VAL A 100 -12.35 -5.12 8.93
N THR A 101 -12.17 -4.24 9.92
CA THR A 101 -13.11 -3.15 10.22
C THR A 101 -12.39 -1.81 10.11
N ASP A 102 -12.98 -0.87 9.36
CA ASP A 102 -12.45 0.49 9.19
C ASP A 102 -13.57 1.46 8.82
N LYS A 103 -13.27 2.76 8.82
CA LYS A 103 -14.21 3.82 8.48
C LYS A 103 -14.27 4.06 6.98
N LEU A 104 -15.49 4.23 6.46
CA LEU A 104 -15.71 4.75 5.12
C LEU A 104 -15.54 6.27 5.11
N THR A 105 -14.45 6.76 4.55
CA THR A 105 -14.07 8.17 4.49
C THR A 105 -14.09 8.72 3.07
N HIS A 106 -13.79 7.90 2.06
CA HIS A 106 -13.68 8.34 0.67
C HIS A 106 -14.66 7.61 -0.24
N PHE A 107 -15.35 8.36 -1.07
CA PHE A 107 -16.37 7.86 -2.00
C PHE A 107 -16.18 8.46 -3.39
N LEU A 108 -16.58 7.70 -4.40
CA LEU A 108 -16.65 8.10 -5.79
C LEU A 108 -18.12 8.29 -6.18
N ILE A 109 -18.43 9.40 -6.84
CA ILE A 109 -19.67 9.60 -7.58
C ILE A 109 -19.35 9.68 -9.07
N GLU A 110 -20.11 8.97 -9.87
CA GLU A 110 -20.04 8.98 -11.34
C GLU A 110 -21.45 8.83 -11.95
N PRO A 111 -21.68 9.20 -13.22
CA PRO A 111 -22.94 8.95 -13.89
C PRO A 111 -23.28 7.46 -13.94
N PHE A 112 -24.55 7.14 -13.73
CA PHE A 112 -25.12 5.85 -14.07
C PHE A 112 -25.16 5.71 -15.58
N VAL A 113 -24.65 4.60 -16.09
CA VAL A 113 -24.63 4.29 -17.52
C VAL A 113 -25.69 3.23 -17.79
N PRO A 114 -26.82 3.55 -18.44
CA PRO A 114 -27.75 2.54 -18.93
C PRO A 114 -27.08 1.75 -20.07
N HIS A 115 -26.95 0.44 -19.92
CA HIS A 115 -26.33 -0.44 -20.91
C HIS A 115 -26.90 -1.86 -20.79
N ASP A 116 -26.66 -2.67 -21.82
CA ASP A 116 -26.95 -4.11 -21.78
C ASP A 116 -25.84 -4.82 -20.99
N LYS A 117 -26.22 -5.62 -19.99
CA LYS A 117 -25.26 -6.38 -19.17
C LYS A 117 -24.47 -7.41 -19.97
N ASN A 118 -25.01 -7.87 -21.11
CA ASN A 118 -24.27 -8.75 -22.02
C ASN A 118 -23.17 -8.01 -22.80
N LYS A 119 -23.08 -6.68 -22.64
CA LYS A 119 -22.03 -5.81 -23.20
C LYS A 119 -21.07 -5.31 -22.12
N GLU A 120 -20.97 -6.04 -21.01
CA GLU A 120 -19.93 -5.85 -19.99
C GLU A 120 -18.75 -6.77 -20.27
N TYR A 121 -17.57 -6.18 -20.47
CA TYR A 121 -16.32 -6.88 -20.71
C TYR A 121 -15.42 -6.85 -19.48
N TYR A 122 -14.51 -7.81 -19.38
CA TYR A 122 -13.42 -7.83 -18.42
C TYR A 122 -12.10 -7.61 -19.14
N VAL A 123 -11.26 -6.73 -18.60
CA VAL A 123 -9.86 -6.60 -19.03
C VAL A 123 -8.95 -6.32 -17.85
N ALA A 124 -7.82 -6.99 -17.78
CA ALA A 124 -6.77 -6.68 -16.82
C ALA A 124 -5.38 -6.82 -17.45
N ILE A 125 -4.44 -6.01 -16.99
CA ILE A 125 -3.04 -6.06 -17.38
C ILE A 125 -2.19 -6.17 -16.12
N THR A 126 -1.24 -7.10 -16.10
CA THR A 126 -0.29 -7.25 -15.01
C THR A 126 1.09 -7.63 -15.52
N SER A 127 2.14 -7.14 -14.87
CA SER A 127 3.52 -7.47 -15.21
C SER A 127 3.95 -8.80 -14.59
N ASN A 128 4.69 -9.58 -15.37
CA ASN A 128 5.42 -10.77 -14.93
C ASN A 128 6.91 -10.64 -15.29
N ARG A 129 7.69 -11.69 -15.07
CA ARG A 129 9.14 -11.65 -15.35
C ARG A 129 9.48 -11.58 -16.85
N GLU A 130 8.60 -12.08 -17.71
CA GLU A 130 8.83 -12.21 -19.16
C GLU A 130 8.15 -11.08 -19.97
N GLY A 131 7.47 -10.16 -19.29
CA GLY A 131 6.81 -9.00 -19.89
C GLY A 131 5.49 -8.71 -19.17
N ASP A 132 4.46 -8.45 -19.95
CA ASP A 132 3.14 -8.09 -19.44
C ASP A 132 2.07 -9.04 -19.97
N VAL A 133 1.10 -9.36 -19.13
CA VAL A 133 0.00 -10.26 -19.45
C VAL A 133 -1.29 -9.48 -19.51
N ILE A 134 -2.02 -9.60 -20.61
CA ILE A 134 -3.37 -9.09 -20.78
C ILE A 134 -4.33 -10.26 -20.58
N TYR A 135 -5.25 -10.10 -19.64
CA TYR A 135 -6.41 -10.96 -19.44
C TYR A 135 -7.63 -10.29 -20.04
N PHE A 136 -8.46 -11.03 -20.77
CA PHE A 136 -9.70 -10.52 -21.34
C PHE A 136 -10.81 -11.56 -21.28
N SER A 137 -12.05 -11.14 -21.01
CA SER A 137 -13.24 -11.99 -21.13
C SER A 137 -14.46 -11.18 -21.59
N ALA A 138 -15.35 -11.85 -22.32
CA ALA A 138 -16.68 -11.34 -22.68
C ALA A 138 -17.68 -11.35 -21.51
N HIS A 139 -17.26 -11.87 -20.34
CA HIS A 139 -18.07 -11.93 -19.13
C HIS A 139 -17.56 -10.95 -18.07
N GLY A 140 -17.80 -9.65 -18.29
CA GLY A 140 -17.57 -8.61 -17.28
C GLY A 140 -18.68 -8.55 -16.23
N GLY A 141 -18.43 -7.81 -15.14
CA GLY A 141 -19.45 -7.49 -14.13
C GLY A 141 -19.81 -8.65 -13.19
N VAL A 142 -19.22 -9.83 -13.43
CA VAL A 142 -19.31 -11.01 -12.59
C VAL A 142 -18.05 -11.18 -11.74
N ASP A 143 -18.11 -12.12 -10.79
CA ASP A 143 -16.94 -12.57 -10.03
C ASP A 143 -16.02 -13.33 -10.99
N ILE A 144 -15.06 -12.63 -11.60
CA ILE A 144 -14.27 -13.16 -12.73
C ILE A 144 -13.54 -14.45 -12.35
N GLU A 145 -13.17 -14.61 -11.09
CA GLU A 145 -12.52 -15.83 -10.57
C GLU A 145 -13.41 -17.07 -10.67
N SER A 146 -14.74 -16.91 -10.71
CA SER A 146 -15.70 -18.00 -10.89
C SER A 146 -15.89 -18.43 -12.36
N VAL A 147 -15.43 -17.61 -13.31
CA VAL A 147 -15.52 -17.85 -14.76
C VAL A 147 -14.15 -17.76 -15.42
N TRP A 148 -13.08 -18.05 -14.69
CA TRP A 148 -11.70 -17.90 -15.15
C TRP A 148 -11.40 -18.71 -16.42
N ASP A 149 -12.08 -19.84 -16.62
CA ASP A 149 -11.97 -20.67 -17.83
C ASP A 149 -12.41 -19.95 -19.11
N THR A 150 -13.15 -18.84 -18.98
CA THR A 150 -13.57 -17.97 -20.11
C THR A 150 -12.55 -16.87 -20.42
N VAL A 151 -11.54 -16.69 -19.57
CA VAL A 151 -10.57 -15.61 -19.68
C VAL A 151 -9.45 -16.01 -20.63
N VAL A 152 -9.31 -15.26 -21.73
CA VAL A 152 -8.16 -15.42 -22.63
C VAL A 152 -6.96 -14.69 -22.05
N THR A 153 -5.79 -15.29 -22.22
CA THR A 153 -4.51 -14.77 -21.74
C THR A 153 -3.61 -14.44 -22.92
N ILE A 154 -3.14 -13.20 -23.01
CA ILE A 154 -2.31 -12.70 -24.09
C ILE A 154 -1.01 -12.15 -23.47
N GLN A 155 0.09 -12.87 -23.67
CA GLN A 155 1.42 -12.40 -23.27
C GLN A 155 1.97 -11.38 -24.28
N VAL A 156 2.51 -10.29 -23.76
CA VAL A 156 3.31 -9.30 -24.49
C VAL A 156 4.74 -9.39 -23.94
N PRO A 157 5.69 -9.98 -24.67
CA PRO A 157 7.07 -10.13 -24.19
C PRO A 157 7.79 -8.79 -23.96
N ILE A 158 8.81 -8.80 -23.10
CA ILE A 158 9.71 -7.65 -22.91
C ILE A 158 10.29 -7.20 -24.27
N LEU A 159 10.35 -5.89 -24.50
CA LEU A 159 10.83 -5.23 -25.72
C LEU A 159 9.98 -5.47 -26.98
N SER A 160 8.87 -6.21 -26.91
CA SER A 160 7.93 -6.31 -28.02
C SER A 160 6.97 -5.12 -28.06
N SER A 161 6.45 -4.81 -29.25
CA SER A 161 5.32 -3.88 -29.38
C SER A 161 4.01 -4.64 -29.30
N ILE A 162 3.02 -4.05 -28.62
CA ILE A 162 1.64 -4.56 -28.67
C ILE A 162 1.07 -4.55 -30.08
N ASP A 163 1.60 -3.70 -30.97
CA ASP A 163 1.14 -3.62 -32.35
C ASP A 163 1.50 -4.90 -33.13
N ASP A 164 2.57 -5.61 -32.74
CA ASP A 164 3.01 -6.88 -33.33
C ASP A 164 2.20 -8.09 -32.83
N ILE A 165 1.31 -7.89 -31.84
CA ILE A 165 0.50 -8.95 -31.28
C ILE A 165 -0.86 -9.01 -31.99
N GLU A 166 -1.19 -10.19 -32.53
CA GLU A 166 -2.47 -10.51 -33.16
C GLU A 166 -3.60 -10.67 -32.12
N ILE A 167 -4.07 -9.56 -31.54
CA ILE A 167 -5.11 -9.54 -30.49
C ILE A 167 -6.45 -10.11 -30.99
N ALA A 168 -6.91 -9.68 -32.17
CA ALA A 168 -8.24 -10.04 -32.69
C ALA A 168 -8.45 -11.55 -32.80
N SER A 169 -7.40 -12.30 -33.20
CA SER A 169 -7.44 -13.77 -33.31
C SER A 169 -7.50 -14.50 -31.97
N LYS A 170 -7.14 -13.83 -30.86
CA LYS A 170 -7.10 -14.38 -29.51
C LYS A 170 -8.33 -14.02 -28.69
N LEU A 171 -9.20 -13.15 -29.18
CA LEU A 171 -10.43 -12.76 -28.48
C LEU A 171 -11.38 -13.98 -28.33
N PRO A 172 -12.13 -14.08 -27.23
CA PRO A 172 -13.16 -15.10 -27.06
C PRO A 172 -14.18 -15.08 -28.21
N LYS A 173 -14.80 -16.22 -28.51
CA LYS A 173 -15.79 -16.33 -29.60
C LYS A 173 -17.09 -15.58 -29.28
N GLU A 174 -17.31 -15.32 -28.00
CA GLU A 174 -18.42 -14.57 -27.43
C GLU A 174 -18.37 -13.08 -27.77
N VAL A 175 -17.19 -12.55 -28.16
CA VAL A 175 -17.07 -11.19 -28.69
C VAL A 175 -17.67 -11.16 -30.10
N PRO A 176 -18.73 -10.37 -30.34
CA PRO A 176 -19.34 -10.28 -31.68
C PRO A 176 -18.34 -9.77 -32.71
N GLU A 177 -18.45 -10.26 -33.95
CA GLU A 177 -17.49 -9.97 -35.02
C GLU A 177 -17.38 -8.46 -35.30
N GLU A 178 -18.51 -7.76 -35.27
CA GLU A 178 -18.62 -6.32 -35.44
C GLU A 178 -17.95 -5.50 -34.32
N GLU A 179 -17.64 -6.10 -33.18
CA GLU A 179 -17.02 -5.42 -32.03
C GLU A 179 -15.52 -5.72 -31.89
N LYS A 180 -15.02 -6.76 -32.57
CA LYS A 180 -13.63 -7.24 -32.43
C LYS A 180 -12.59 -6.18 -32.73
N ASP A 181 -12.78 -5.38 -33.78
CA ASP A 181 -11.85 -4.32 -34.14
C ASP A 181 -11.80 -3.23 -33.06
N MET A 182 -12.95 -2.86 -32.52
CA MET A 182 -13.06 -1.84 -31.48
C MET A 182 -12.47 -2.33 -30.16
N VAL A 183 -12.77 -3.57 -29.75
CA VAL A 183 -12.18 -4.24 -28.58
C VAL A 183 -10.67 -4.36 -28.73
N THR A 184 -10.19 -4.76 -29.92
CA THR A 184 -8.75 -4.86 -30.21
C THR A 184 -8.07 -3.51 -30.09
N ALA A 185 -8.64 -2.46 -30.68
CA ALA A 185 -8.11 -1.11 -30.59
C ALA A 185 -8.06 -0.62 -29.13
N PHE A 186 -9.10 -0.91 -28.34
CA PHE A 186 -9.12 -0.59 -26.92
C PHE A 186 -8.02 -1.32 -26.15
N ILE A 187 -7.87 -2.64 -26.32
CA ILE A 187 -6.84 -3.42 -25.63
C ILE A 187 -5.43 -2.91 -25.97
N LYS A 188 -5.16 -2.62 -27.25
CA LYS A 188 -3.86 -2.06 -27.68
C LYS A 188 -3.61 -0.68 -27.05
N GLY A 189 -4.62 0.18 -27.02
CA GLY A 189 -4.55 1.49 -26.36
C GLY A 189 -4.33 1.39 -24.85
N LEU A 190 -5.06 0.50 -24.18
CA LEU A 190 -4.96 0.27 -22.74
C LEU A 190 -3.56 -0.26 -22.37
N PHE A 191 -2.99 -1.14 -23.19
CA PHE A 191 -1.63 -1.61 -22.99
C PHE A 191 -0.60 -0.48 -23.09
N LYS A 192 -0.70 0.37 -24.12
CA LYS A 192 0.20 1.53 -24.27
C LYS A 192 0.06 2.48 -23.08
N PHE A 193 -1.17 2.78 -22.66
CA PHE A 193 -1.46 3.57 -21.45
C PHE A 193 -0.86 2.93 -20.19
N TYR A 194 -1.00 1.62 -20.03
CA TYR A 194 -0.46 0.85 -18.90
C TYR A 194 1.06 1.01 -18.78
N VAL A 195 1.79 0.75 -19.87
CA VAL A 195 3.26 0.81 -19.90
C VAL A 195 3.75 2.25 -19.71
N ASP A 196 3.20 3.20 -20.47
CA ASP A 196 3.66 4.58 -20.51
C ASP A 196 3.47 5.35 -19.19
N LEU A 197 2.49 4.94 -18.38
CA LEU A 197 2.21 5.51 -17.07
C LEU A 197 2.79 4.67 -15.94
N GLY A 198 3.59 3.63 -16.20
CA GLY A 198 4.26 2.87 -15.15
C GLY A 198 3.29 2.12 -14.22
N PHE A 199 2.20 1.59 -14.78
CA PHE A 199 1.33 0.68 -14.05
C PHE A 199 2.00 -0.69 -13.88
N ALA A 200 1.73 -1.33 -12.74
CA ALA A 200 2.10 -2.71 -12.45
C ALA A 200 0.89 -3.65 -12.38
N TYR A 201 -0.30 -3.07 -12.26
CA TYR A 201 -1.59 -3.74 -12.38
C TYR A 201 -2.64 -2.72 -12.82
N PHE A 202 -3.47 -3.07 -13.80
CA PHE A 202 -4.62 -2.27 -14.19
C PHE A 202 -5.75 -3.18 -14.65
N GLU A 203 -6.87 -3.15 -13.94
CA GLU A 203 -8.06 -3.96 -14.19
C GLU A 203 -9.25 -3.04 -14.39
N ILE A 204 -10.11 -3.38 -15.35
CA ILE A 204 -11.41 -2.78 -15.58
C ILE A 204 -12.45 -3.90 -15.54
N ASN A 205 -13.34 -3.88 -14.54
CA ASN A 205 -14.35 -4.92 -14.36
C ASN A 205 -15.64 -4.42 -13.67
N PRO A 206 -16.72 -4.09 -14.41
CA PRO A 206 -16.85 -4.22 -15.86
C PRO A 206 -16.35 -3.02 -16.65
N MET A 207 -15.95 -3.27 -17.89
CA MET A 207 -15.89 -2.29 -18.97
C MET A 207 -17.20 -2.39 -19.75
N ALA A 208 -18.08 -1.38 -19.64
CA ALA A 208 -19.33 -1.38 -20.39
C ALA A 208 -19.11 -0.85 -21.81
N MET A 209 -19.58 -1.60 -22.80
CA MET A 209 -19.69 -1.13 -24.17
C MET A 209 -21.07 -0.53 -24.41
N THR A 210 -21.07 0.73 -24.83
CA THR A 210 -22.23 1.43 -25.38
C THR A 210 -21.98 1.65 -26.88
N LYS A 211 -22.99 2.11 -27.64
CA LYS A 211 -22.96 2.14 -29.14
C LYS A 211 -21.60 2.47 -29.77
N ASP A 212 -20.88 3.47 -29.26
CA ASP A 212 -19.56 3.87 -29.79
C ASP A 212 -18.50 4.14 -28.71
N ALA A 213 -18.77 3.77 -27.45
CA ALA A 213 -17.90 4.12 -26.33
C ALA A 213 -17.71 2.95 -25.36
N PHE A 214 -16.46 2.76 -24.91
CA PHE A 214 -16.16 1.99 -23.72
C PHE A 214 -16.17 2.91 -22.51
N ILE A 215 -16.95 2.54 -21.49
CA ILE A 215 -16.98 3.23 -20.22
C ILE A 215 -16.41 2.29 -19.14
N PRO A 216 -15.28 2.63 -18.50
CA PRO A 216 -14.78 1.85 -17.38
C PRO A 216 -15.72 2.04 -16.18
N LEU A 217 -16.54 1.04 -15.84
CA LEU A 217 -17.47 1.15 -14.72
C LEU A 217 -16.79 0.91 -13.39
N ASP A 218 -15.76 0.06 -13.36
CA ASP A 218 -14.88 -0.12 -12.21
C ASP A 218 -13.42 -0.19 -12.68
N THR A 219 -12.49 0.35 -11.89
CA THR A 219 -11.06 0.15 -12.11
C THR A 219 -10.32 -0.17 -10.82
N VAL A 220 -9.44 -1.16 -10.88
CA VAL A 220 -8.46 -1.44 -9.83
C VAL A 220 -7.07 -1.27 -10.43
N ALA A 221 -6.26 -0.41 -9.82
CA ALA A 221 -4.95 -0.08 -10.38
C ALA A 221 -3.85 -0.01 -9.33
N ARG A 222 -2.63 -0.38 -9.74
CA ARG A 222 -1.39 -0.23 -8.98
C ARG A 222 -0.32 0.37 -9.87
N LEU A 223 0.40 1.36 -9.36
CA LEU A 223 1.59 1.93 -10.01
C LEU A 223 2.85 1.33 -9.39
N ASP A 224 3.92 1.27 -10.16
CA ASP A 224 5.26 1.13 -9.61
C ASP A 224 5.71 2.49 -9.08
N ASP A 225 5.65 2.69 -7.76
CA ASP A 225 5.99 3.97 -7.14
C ASP A 225 7.45 4.39 -7.40
N THR A 226 8.33 3.44 -7.71
CA THR A 226 9.73 3.73 -8.05
C THR A 226 9.87 4.40 -9.41
N ALA A 227 8.85 4.31 -10.28
CA ALA A 227 8.81 5.03 -11.56
C ALA A 227 8.43 6.51 -11.42
N GLN A 228 8.17 7.00 -10.20
CA GLN A 228 7.73 8.39 -9.97
C GLN A 228 8.67 9.42 -10.60
N PHE A 229 9.99 9.23 -10.53
CA PHE A 229 10.94 10.19 -11.10
C PHE A 229 10.83 10.35 -12.63
N VAL A 230 10.25 9.37 -13.34
CA VAL A 230 10.00 9.41 -14.79
C VAL A 230 8.55 9.79 -15.09
N CYS A 231 7.61 9.25 -14.32
CA CYS A 231 6.18 9.32 -14.61
C CYS A 231 5.43 10.42 -13.84
N ALA A 232 6.06 11.14 -12.90
CA ALA A 232 5.40 12.15 -12.06
C ALA A 232 4.65 13.22 -12.87
N SER A 233 5.21 13.66 -14.00
CA SER A 233 4.54 14.64 -14.88
C SER A 233 3.24 14.10 -15.48
N LYS A 234 3.17 12.77 -15.70
CA LYS A 234 1.96 12.10 -16.19
C LYS A 234 0.96 11.86 -15.06
N TRP A 235 1.42 11.41 -13.90
CA TRP A 235 0.59 11.11 -12.73
C TRP A 235 -0.06 12.35 -12.12
N GLY A 236 0.66 13.48 -12.12
CA GLY A 236 0.28 14.66 -11.35
C GLY A 236 0.36 14.40 -9.85
N ASP A 237 -0.49 15.07 -9.08
CA ASP A 237 -0.58 14.89 -7.63
C ASP A 237 -1.34 13.60 -7.31
N ILE A 238 -0.59 12.51 -7.14
CA ILE A 238 -1.14 11.19 -6.85
C ILE A 238 -1.04 10.84 -5.36
N GLU A 239 -2.13 10.32 -4.81
CA GLU A 239 -2.15 9.73 -3.47
C GLU A 239 -2.04 8.20 -3.56
N PHE A 240 -1.20 7.62 -2.71
CA PHE A 240 -1.12 6.18 -2.50
C PHE A 240 -1.78 5.81 -1.16
N PRO A 241 -3.10 5.56 -1.14
CA PRO A 241 -3.82 5.24 0.08
C PRO A 241 -3.32 3.92 0.69
N ALA A 242 -3.43 3.81 2.01
CA ALA A 242 -3.25 2.53 2.67
C ALA A 242 -4.42 1.59 2.35
N PRO A 243 -4.22 0.25 2.42
CA PRO A 243 -5.31 -0.71 2.32
C PRO A 243 -6.41 -0.43 3.35
N PHE A 244 -7.67 -0.67 2.98
CA PHE A 244 -8.79 -0.62 3.92
C PHE A 244 -8.51 -1.50 5.15
N GLY A 245 -8.75 -0.98 6.35
CA GLY A 245 -8.36 -1.65 7.60
C GLY A 245 -7.10 -1.11 8.26
N ARG A 246 -6.32 -0.32 7.53
CA ARG A 246 -4.97 0.05 7.95
C ARG A 246 -4.73 1.54 7.74
N GLY A 247 -5.52 2.37 8.40
CA GLY A 247 -5.21 3.79 8.50
C GLY A 247 -3.85 3.99 9.15
N LEU A 248 -2.92 4.68 8.46
CA LEU A 248 -1.61 4.97 9.03
C LEU A 248 -1.77 5.82 10.28
N THR A 249 -1.13 5.42 11.37
CA THR A 249 -1.00 6.25 12.58
C THR A 249 -0.20 7.51 12.28
N LYS A 250 -0.24 8.50 13.19
CA LYS A 250 0.60 9.71 13.04
C LYS A 250 2.08 9.35 12.94
N GLU A 251 2.50 8.35 13.69
CA GLU A 251 3.87 7.88 13.77
C GLU A 251 4.30 7.10 12.53
N GLU A 252 3.44 6.23 11.99
CA GLU A 252 3.70 5.54 10.72
C GLU A 252 3.81 6.55 9.55
N ARG A 253 2.98 7.61 9.54
CA ARG A 253 3.09 8.69 8.54
C ARG A 253 4.39 9.46 8.67
N PHE A 254 4.82 9.78 9.89
CA PHE A 254 6.08 10.47 10.13
C PHE A 254 7.27 9.66 9.64
N VAL A 255 7.31 8.35 9.94
CA VAL A 255 8.36 7.46 9.45
C VAL A 255 8.33 7.36 7.92
N LYS A 256 7.14 7.27 7.32
CA LYS A 256 6.99 7.25 5.87
C LYS A 256 7.52 8.53 5.22
N ASP A 257 7.26 9.70 5.81
CA ASP A 257 7.80 10.99 5.33
C ASP A 257 9.34 11.07 5.45
N LEU A 258 9.92 10.49 6.51
CA LEU A 258 11.38 10.35 6.65
C LEU A 258 11.96 9.47 5.54
N ASP A 259 11.33 8.33 5.24
CA ASP A 259 11.73 7.38 4.21
C ASP A 259 11.63 7.96 2.79
N GLU A 260 10.57 8.71 2.48
CA GLU A 260 10.39 9.38 1.18
C GLU A 260 11.43 10.47 0.91
N LYS A 261 12.09 11.00 1.96
CA LYS A 261 13.12 12.05 1.88
C LYS A 261 14.55 11.52 1.96
N SER A 262 14.73 10.20 2.02
CA SER A 262 16.02 9.57 2.23
C SER A 262 16.40 8.64 1.08
N GLY A 263 17.71 8.43 0.89
CA GLY A 263 18.23 7.31 0.10
C GLY A 263 18.30 6.01 0.92
N ALA A 264 18.14 6.09 2.24
CA ALA A 264 17.98 4.96 3.13
C ALA A 264 16.52 4.48 3.14
N SER A 265 16.26 3.30 3.71
CA SER A 265 14.89 2.83 3.94
C SER A 265 14.55 2.82 5.42
N MET A 266 13.36 3.28 5.76
CA MET A 266 12.79 3.28 7.10
C MET A 266 11.30 2.90 7.03
N LYS A 267 10.93 1.75 7.57
CA LYS A 267 9.53 1.29 7.57
C LYS A 267 9.06 1.06 8.98
N LEU A 268 7.86 1.54 9.32
CA LEU A 268 7.21 1.25 10.59
C LEU A 268 5.78 0.79 10.36
N THR A 269 5.38 -0.23 11.12
CA THR A 269 4.01 -0.70 11.26
C THR A 269 3.74 -1.01 12.70
N VAL A 270 2.71 -0.40 13.28
CA VAL A 270 2.25 -0.69 14.62
C VAL A 270 1.22 -1.82 14.56
N LEU A 271 1.56 -2.97 15.14
CA LEU A 271 0.72 -4.17 15.14
C LEU A 271 -0.17 -4.21 16.39
N ASN A 272 0.44 -4.01 17.55
CA ASN A 272 -0.23 -3.99 18.85
C ASN A 272 0.39 -2.88 19.72
N PRO A 273 -0.23 -1.68 19.80
CA PRO A 273 0.32 -0.57 20.60
C PRO A 273 0.59 -0.90 22.07
N SER A 274 -0.18 -1.83 22.65
CA SER A 274 -0.03 -2.27 24.05
C SER A 274 0.91 -3.48 24.19
N GLY A 275 1.46 -3.97 23.08
CA GLY A 275 2.47 -5.03 23.04
C GLY A 275 3.74 -4.66 23.82
N ARG A 276 4.39 -5.68 24.39
CA ARG A 276 5.60 -5.49 25.21
C ARG A 276 6.90 -5.80 24.49
N VAL A 277 6.85 -6.43 23.33
CA VAL A 277 8.03 -6.74 22.52
C VAL A 277 8.11 -5.73 21.38
N TRP A 278 9.11 -4.85 21.44
CA TRP A 278 9.38 -3.83 20.44
C TRP A 278 10.66 -4.16 19.69
N THR A 279 10.67 -3.92 18.38
CA THR A 279 11.79 -4.24 17.51
C THR A 279 12.31 -2.98 16.82
N LEU A 280 13.64 -2.82 16.85
CA LEU A 280 14.41 -1.80 16.15
C LEU A 280 15.49 -2.54 15.37
N VAL A 281 15.11 -3.13 14.24
CA VAL A 281 15.96 -4.07 13.50
C VAL A 281 16.48 -3.43 12.22
N ALA A 282 17.76 -3.62 11.93
CA ALA A 282 18.37 -3.10 10.73
C ALA A 282 18.49 -4.12 9.59
N GLY A 283 17.88 -3.79 8.45
CA GLY A 283 17.80 -4.61 7.24
C GLY A 283 16.46 -5.33 7.09
N GLY A 284 15.81 -5.17 5.93
CA GLY A 284 14.51 -5.79 5.65
C GLY A 284 14.47 -7.32 5.75
N GLY A 285 15.52 -8.03 5.32
CA GLY A 285 15.59 -9.48 5.52
C GLY A 285 15.75 -9.87 7.00
N ALA A 286 16.51 -9.09 7.76
CA ALA A 286 16.69 -9.35 9.19
C ALA A 286 15.41 -9.07 9.97
N SER A 287 14.70 -7.97 9.71
CA SER A 287 13.45 -7.65 10.42
C SER A 287 12.40 -8.74 10.30
N VAL A 288 12.28 -9.38 9.13
CA VAL A 288 11.43 -10.57 8.95
C VAL A 288 11.90 -11.71 9.84
N VAL A 289 13.19 -12.08 9.79
CA VAL A 289 13.74 -13.19 10.59
C VAL A 289 13.59 -12.98 12.11
N TYR A 290 13.77 -11.75 12.60
CA TYR A 290 13.51 -11.43 14.01
C TYR A 290 12.02 -11.55 14.36
N THR A 291 11.14 -11.14 13.46
CA THR A 291 9.68 -11.23 13.63
C THR A 291 9.23 -12.70 13.67
N ASP A 292 9.70 -13.51 12.71
CA ASP A 292 9.44 -14.95 12.66
C ASP A 292 9.90 -15.62 13.95
N THR A 293 11.08 -15.27 14.47
CA THR A 293 11.57 -15.83 15.74
C THR A 293 10.65 -15.48 16.92
N VAL A 294 10.09 -14.27 16.98
CA VAL A 294 9.12 -13.89 18.03
C VAL A 294 7.85 -14.73 17.91
N PHE A 295 7.38 -14.98 16.68
CA PHE A 295 6.21 -15.81 16.39
C PHE A 295 6.45 -17.28 16.75
N ASP A 296 7.57 -17.86 16.32
CA ASP A 296 7.96 -19.25 16.59
C ASP A 296 8.10 -19.53 18.10
N LEU A 297 8.48 -18.51 18.88
CA LEU A 297 8.56 -18.61 20.33
C LEU A 297 7.21 -18.44 21.04
N GLY A 298 6.12 -18.16 20.31
CA GLY A 298 4.75 -18.04 20.82
C GLY A 298 4.40 -16.67 21.40
N PHE A 299 5.10 -15.61 20.97
CA PHE A 299 4.90 -14.24 21.48
C PHE A 299 4.26 -13.29 20.45
N ASN A 300 3.54 -13.82 19.45
CA ASN A 300 2.87 -13.04 18.40
C ASN A 300 1.94 -11.96 18.96
N ASP A 301 1.17 -12.26 20.01
CA ASP A 301 0.23 -11.31 20.63
C ASP A 301 0.94 -10.22 21.44
N GLU A 302 2.21 -10.43 21.82
CA GLU A 302 3.02 -9.45 22.55
C GLU A 302 3.88 -8.56 21.62
N LEU A 303 3.96 -8.86 20.31
CA LEU A 303 4.73 -8.09 19.33
C LEU A 303 4.04 -6.77 19.01
N ALA A 304 4.71 -5.66 19.32
CA ALA A 304 4.12 -4.35 19.20
C ALA A 304 4.25 -3.72 17.80
N ASN A 305 5.36 -3.96 17.13
CA ASN A 305 5.65 -3.36 15.84
C ASN A 305 6.43 -4.30 14.91
N TYR A 306 6.21 -4.09 13.61
CA TYR A 306 7.07 -4.56 12.54
C TYR A 306 7.70 -3.35 11.86
N GLY A 307 8.98 -3.42 11.55
CA GLY A 307 9.67 -2.31 10.90
C GLY A 307 11.14 -2.58 10.71
N GLU A 308 11.79 -1.72 9.94
CA GLU A 308 13.21 -1.82 9.67
C GLU A 308 13.82 -0.45 9.39
N TYR A 309 15.14 -0.38 9.54
CA TYR A 309 15.95 0.68 8.94
C TYR A 309 17.12 0.07 8.17
N SER A 310 17.38 0.52 6.95
CA SER A 310 18.44 -0.02 6.09
C SER A 310 18.92 1.02 5.07
N GLY A 311 19.87 0.68 4.20
CA GLY A 311 20.37 1.64 3.20
C GLY A 311 21.31 2.71 3.76
N ASN A 312 21.96 2.47 4.90
CA ASN A 312 22.91 3.38 5.54
C ASN A 312 22.31 4.77 5.91
N PRO A 313 21.25 4.80 6.75
CA PRO A 313 20.70 6.06 7.23
C PRO A 313 21.72 6.83 8.07
N SER A 314 21.57 8.14 8.07
CA SER A 314 22.33 9.07 8.89
C SER A 314 22.04 8.91 10.38
N THR A 315 22.88 9.54 11.20
CA THR A 315 22.69 9.64 12.65
C THR A 315 21.36 10.29 13.01
N ASP A 316 20.95 11.35 12.28
CA ASP A 316 19.71 12.07 12.59
C ASP A 316 18.46 11.26 12.20
N GLU A 317 18.45 10.65 11.01
CA GLU A 317 17.36 9.75 10.58
C GLU A 317 17.19 8.59 11.58
N THR A 318 18.29 7.95 11.97
CA THR A 318 18.26 6.87 12.96
C THR A 318 17.76 7.38 14.32
N TYR A 319 18.14 8.59 14.73
CA TYR A 319 17.66 9.24 15.95
C TYR A 319 16.16 9.51 15.91
N GLN A 320 15.63 10.09 14.83
CA GLN A 320 14.20 10.36 14.67
C GLN A 320 13.38 9.06 14.66
N TYR A 321 13.82 8.07 13.87
CA TYR A 321 13.17 6.76 13.82
C TYR A 321 13.15 6.05 15.17
N THR A 322 14.29 6.06 15.88
CA THR A 322 14.38 5.49 17.23
C THR A 322 13.46 6.24 18.20
N LYS A 323 13.47 7.57 18.18
CA LYS A 323 12.61 8.41 19.02
C LYS A 323 11.14 8.09 18.84
N THR A 324 10.68 7.87 17.61
CA THR A 324 9.29 7.45 17.34
C THR A 324 8.95 6.13 18.04
N ILE A 325 9.83 5.12 17.96
CA ILE A 325 9.64 3.83 18.63
C ILE A 325 9.65 3.99 20.16
N LEU A 326 10.60 4.75 20.70
CA LEU A 326 10.69 4.98 22.14
C LEU A 326 9.47 5.73 22.68
N ASP A 327 8.93 6.68 21.93
CA ASP A 327 7.68 7.36 22.28
C ASP A 327 6.52 6.37 22.35
N LEU A 328 6.28 5.62 21.28
CA LEU A 328 5.20 4.64 21.20
C LEU A 328 5.30 3.61 22.34
N MET A 329 6.48 3.04 22.58
CA MET A 329 6.65 2.00 23.57
C MET A 329 6.53 2.50 25.02
N THR A 330 6.58 3.81 25.27
CA THR A 330 6.54 4.38 26.64
C THR A 330 5.21 5.06 27.00
N ARG A 331 4.17 4.94 26.16
CA ARG A 331 2.84 5.53 26.42
C ARG A 331 2.04 4.83 27.53
N GLU A 332 2.15 3.50 27.61
CA GLU A 332 1.42 2.67 28.56
C GLU A 332 2.37 1.67 29.24
N LYS A 333 2.18 1.42 30.54
CA LYS A 333 2.94 0.41 31.27
C LYS A 333 2.43 -1.00 30.95
N ASN A 334 3.33 -1.98 30.94
CA ASN A 334 2.97 -3.39 30.89
C ASN A 334 3.40 -4.07 32.20
N PRO A 335 2.55 -4.90 32.85
CA PRO A 335 2.89 -5.57 34.12
C PRO A 335 4.16 -6.43 34.06
N LYS A 336 4.50 -6.98 32.89
CA LYS A 336 5.70 -7.80 32.68
C LYS A 336 6.93 -6.97 32.25
N GLY A 337 6.87 -5.64 32.35
CA GLY A 337 7.81 -4.72 31.71
C GLY A 337 7.80 -4.83 30.18
N LYS A 338 8.68 -4.10 29.52
CA LYS A 338 8.82 -4.12 28.04
C LYS A 338 10.23 -4.47 27.60
N ILE A 339 10.34 -4.91 26.36
CA ILE A 339 11.59 -5.35 25.74
C ILE A 339 11.79 -4.56 24.46
N LEU A 340 12.99 -4.01 24.27
CA LEU A 340 13.44 -3.45 23.00
C LEU A 340 14.55 -4.32 22.41
N ILE A 341 14.29 -4.91 21.24
CA ILE A 341 15.27 -5.71 20.49
C ILE A 341 15.90 -4.81 19.43
N VAL A 342 17.14 -4.41 19.66
CA VAL A 342 17.96 -3.64 18.72
C VAL A 342 18.83 -4.61 17.92
N GLY A 343 18.30 -5.11 16.81
CA GLY A 343 18.85 -6.26 16.11
C GLY A 343 19.37 -5.96 14.70
N GLY A 344 19.92 -6.99 14.08
CA GLY A 344 20.07 -7.06 12.63
C GLY A 344 21.21 -7.96 12.15
N GLY A 345 21.28 -8.12 10.84
CA GLY A 345 22.36 -8.83 10.16
C GLY A 345 23.73 -8.14 10.31
N ILE A 346 24.75 -8.74 9.71
CA ILE A 346 26.05 -8.09 9.54
C ILE A 346 25.91 -7.14 8.34
N ALA A 347 26.01 -5.83 8.57
CA ALA A 347 25.83 -4.87 7.50
C ALA A 347 27.00 -4.90 6.51
N ASN A 348 26.71 -4.72 5.21
CA ASN A 348 27.75 -4.62 4.19
C ASN A 348 28.39 -3.22 4.15
N PHE A 349 27.56 -2.16 4.20
CA PHE A 349 28.02 -0.77 4.03
C PHE A 349 27.44 0.22 5.04
N THR A 350 26.44 -0.17 5.84
CA THR A 350 25.89 0.70 6.87
C THR A 350 26.90 0.93 7.99
N ASP A 351 27.18 2.19 8.29
CA ASP A 351 28.06 2.59 9.38
C ASP A 351 27.35 2.39 10.73
N VAL A 352 27.75 1.33 11.44
CA VAL A 352 27.11 0.95 12.71
C VAL A 352 27.38 1.97 13.80
N ALA A 353 28.55 2.63 13.81
CA ALA A 353 28.86 3.66 14.81
C ALA A 353 27.95 4.88 14.65
N LYS A 354 27.71 5.34 13.42
CA LYS A 354 26.80 6.47 13.15
C LYS A 354 25.36 6.16 13.54
N THR A 355 24.83 5.03 13.08
CA THR A 355 23.46 4.62 13.41
C THR A 355 23.29 4.42 14.92
N PHE A 356 24.24 3.77 15.60
CA PHE A 356 24.18 3.60 17.06
C PHE A 356 24.32 4.93 17.81
N THR A 357 25.06 5.91 17.28
CA THR A 357 25.08 7.26 17.86
C THR A 357 23.69 7.88 17.89
N GLY A 358 22.89 7.71 16.82
CA GLY A 358 21.50 8.15 16.75
C GLY A 358 20.61 7.44 17.77
N ILE A 359 20.73 6.11 17.87
CA ILE A 359 20.01 5.29 18.85
C ILE A 359 20.34 5.74 20.29
N ILE A 360 21.63 5.87 20.61
CA ILE A 360 22.13 6.27 21.93
C ILE A 360 21.60 7.65 22.31
N LYS A 361 21.55 8.61 21.36
CA LYS A 361 20.99 9.93 21.59
C LYS A 361 19.51 9.85 22.00
N ALA A 362 18.71 9.05 21.30
CA ALA A 362 17.30 8.86 21.63
C ALA A 362 17.10 8.14 22.98
N LEU A 363 17.90 7.10 23.26
CA LEU A 363 17.84 6.39 24.54
C LEU A 363 18.15 7.32 25.73
N LYS A 364 19.13 8.21 25.60
CA LYS A 364 19.46 9.21 26.63
C LYS A 364 18.29 10.17 26.88
N GLU A 365 17.65 10.66 25.81
CA GLU A 365 16.50 11.56 25.91
C GLU A 365 15.28 10.89 26.58
N TYR A 366 15.07 9.60 26.32
CA TYR A 366 13.93 8.84 26.86
C TYR A 366 14.24 8.10 28.16
N LYS A 367 15.42 8.32 28.77
CA LYS A 367 15.92 7.61 29.96
C LYS A 367 14.85 7.39 31.04
N GLN A 368 14.23 8.47 31.51
CA GLN A 368 13.27 8.37 32.62
C GLN A 368 12.03 7.55 32.22
N LYS A 369 11.48 7.79 31.02
CA LYS A 369 10.34 7.04 30.51
C LYS A 369 10.64 5.55 30.36
N LEU A 370 11.86 5.19 29.94
CA LEU A 370 12.30 3.80 29.82
C LEU A 370 12.38 3.11 31.20
N ILE A 371 12.91 3.81 32.21
CA ILE A 371 12.95 3.32 33.59
C ILE A 371 11.53 3.13 34.13
N ASP A 372 10.66 4.12 33.98
CA ASP A 372 9.29 4.10 34.50
C ASP A 372 8.43 2.98 33.89
N ASN A 373 8.78 2.55 32.68
CA ASN A 373 8.13 1.46 31.93
C ASN A 373 8.83 0.10 32.08
N ASN A 374 9.86 -0.01 32.93
CA ASN A 374 10.64 -1.23 33.16
C ASN A 374 11.11 -1.88 31.83
N VAL A 375 11.73 -1.07 30.97
CA VAL A 375 12.25 -1.52 29.68
C VAL A 375 13.56 -2.27 29.86
N ARG A 376 13.75 -3.37 29.14
CA ARG A 376 15.04 -4.05 28.96
C ARG A 376 15.44 -4.04 27.48
N ILE A 377 16.72 -3.82 27.20
CA ILE A 377 17.22 -3.66 25.84
C ILE A 377 18.20 -4.78 25.50
N PHE A 378 18.00 -5.43 24.36
CA PHE A 378 18.87 -6.49 23.86
C PHE A 378 19.41 -6.08 22.50
N VAL A 379 20.73 -6.10 22.35
CA VAL A 379 21.42 -5.54 21.20
C VAL A 379 22.28 -6.59 20.53
N ARG A 380 22.09 -6.80 19.22
CA ARG A 380 22.99 -7.64 18.41
C ARG A 380 23.20 -7.00 17.06
N ARG A 381 24.45 -6.66 16.73
CA ARG A 381 24.79 -6.04 15.44
C ARG A 381 26.22 -6.33 14.99
N GLY A 382 26.42 -6.37 13.67
CA GLY A 382 27.74 -6.37 13.02
C GLY A 382 27.74 -5.49 11.77
N GLY A 383 28.91 -5.23 11.21
CA GLY A 383 29.11 -4.42 10.00
C GLY A 383 30.20 -3.34 10.17
N PRO A 384 30.36 -2.41 9.22
CA PRO A 384 31.35 -1.33 9.34
C PRO A 384 31.26 -0.58 10.68
N ASN A 385 32.40 -0.39 11.35
CA ASN A 385 32.54 0.31 12.64
C ASN A 385 31.68 -0.24 13.79
N TYR A 386 31.24 -1.50 13.72
CA TYR A 386 30.37 -2.08 14.76
C TYR A 386 31.03 -2.13 16.14
N GLN A 387 32.34 -2.37 16.23
CA GLN A 387 33.03 -2.44 17.52
C GLN A 387 32.87 -1.14 18.31
N GLU A 388 32.98 0.01 17.65
CA GLU A 388 32.76 1.32 18.27
C GLU A 388 31.29 1.50 18.68
N GLY A 389 30.35 1.21 17.78
CA GLY A 389 28.91 1.29 18.09
C GLY A 389 28.52 0.43 19.31
N LEU A 390 28.96 -0.82 19.33
CA LEU A 390 28.71 -1.74 20.45
C LEU A 390 29.42 -1.32 21.73
N LYS A 391 30.66 -0.81 21.65
CA LYS A 391 31.37 -0.26 22.81
C LYS A 391 30.59 0.90 23.44
N ASN A 392 30.16 1.86 22.62
CA ASN A 392 29.39 3.02 23.08
C ASN A 392 28.05 2.61 23.69
N MET A 393 27.38 1.59 23.15
CA MET A 393 26.14 1.04 23.71
C MET A 393 26.38 0.32 25.05
N LYS A 394 27.49 -0.43 25.20
CA LYS A 394 27.90 -1.05 26.48
C LYS A 394 28.20 -0.01 27.54
N GLU A 395 28.88 1.07 27.17
CA GLU A 395 29.16 2.20 28.08
C GLU A 395 27.87 2.92 28.49
N LEU A 396 26.93 3.09 27.57
CA LEU A 396 25.60 3.62 27.89
C LEU A 396 24.88 2.75 28.92
N GLY A 397 24.90 1.43 28.78
CA GLY A 397 24.26 0.49 29.72
C GLY A 397 24.70 0.66 31.18
N LYS A 398 25.94 1.11 31.41
CA LYS A 398 26.48 1.39 32.76
C LYS A 398 25.90 2.66 33.40
N THR A 399 25.38 3.60 32.61
CA THR A 399 25.01 4.96 33.08
C THR A 399 23.54 5.30 32.85
N LEU A 400 22.86 4.62 31.92
CA LEU A 400 21.47 4.90 31.56
C LEU A 400 20.50 4.50 32.67
N GLY A 401 20.82 3.49 33.49
CA GLY A 401 19.88 2.95 34.50
C GLY A 401 18.78 2.05 33.91
N VAL A 402 18.92 1.69 32.64
CA VAL A 402 18.07 0.73 31.91
C VAL A 402 18.93 -0.50 31.61
N PRO A 403 18.48 -1.74 31.87
CA PRO A 403 19.25 -2.93 31.54
C PRO A 403 19.50 -3.03 30.03
N ILE A 404 20.78 -3.12 29.63
CA ILE A 404 21.19 -3.30 28.24
C ILE A 404 22.18 -4.47 28.13
N GLU A 405 21.83 -5.49 27.34
CA GLU A 405 22.70 -6.60 27.00
C GLU A 405 23.17 -6.47 25.54
N VAL A 406 24.49 -6.52 25.31
CA VAL A 406 25.09 -6.17 24.01
C VAL A 406 26.00 -7.28 23.48
N PHE A 407 25.64 -7.78 22.30
CA PHE A 407 26.28 -8.90 21.60
C PHE A 407 26.77 -8.46 20.21
N GLY A 408 27.87 -9.05 19.76
CA GLY A 408 28.44 -8.81 18.44
C GLY A 408 28.08 -9.89 17.41
N PRO A 409 28.79 -9.94 16.28
CA PRO A 409 28.55 -10.91 15.21
C PRO A 409 28.87 -12.36 15.62
N GLU A 410 29.62 -12.57 16.71
CA GLU A 410 29.89 -13.89 17.30
C GLU A 410 28.62 -14.58 17.80
N ALA A 411 27.61 -13.82 18.22
CA ALA A 411 26.30 -14.36 18.58
C ALA A 411 25.45 -14.61 17.33
N HIS A 412 24.70 -15.72 17.31
CA HIS A 412 23.73 -15.98 16.25
C HIS A 412 22.72 -14.82 16.15
N ILE A 413 22.33 -14.45 14.92
CA ILE A 413 21.53 -13.24 14.67
C ILE A 413 20.29 -13.15 15.58
N THR A 414 19.55 -14.24 15.71
CA THR A 414 18.30 -14.28 16.49
C THR A 414 18.47 -14.72 17.94
N SER A 415 19.69 -15.03 18.44
CA SER A 415 19.85 -15.58 19.80
C SER A 415 19.40 -14.62 20.89
N ILE A 416 19.44 -13.32 20.64
CA ILE A 416 18.96 -12.31 21.61
C ILE A 416 17.44 -12.31 21.81
N VAL A 417 16.67 -12.90 20.88
CA VAL A 417 15.20 -12.98 21.00
C VAL A 417 14.79 -13.93 22.13
N PRO A 418 15.20 -15.22 22.15
CA PRO A 418 14.90 -16.10 23.27
C PRO A 418 15.55 -15.64 24.58
N MET A 419 16.74 -15.02 24.56
CA MET A 419 17.34 -14.42 25.76
C MET A 419 16.40 -13.36 26.37
N ALA A 420 15.85 -12.48 25.54
CA ALA A 420 14.95 -11.42 25.99
C ALA A 420 13.60 -11.95 26.51
N LEU A 421 13.01 -12.92 25.79
CA LEU A 421 11.65 -13.40 26.01
C LEU A 421 11.55 -14.50 27.08
N LYS A 422 12.51 -15.43 27.11
CA LYS A 422 12.52 -16.60 28.01
C LYS A 422 13.46 -16.43 29.21
N GLY A 423 14.34 -15.43 29.21
CA GLY A 423 15.30 -15.20 30.29
C GLY A 423 16.45 -16.21 30.35
N ASN A 424 16.62 -17.05 29.34
CA ASN A 424 17.77 -17.96 29.26
C ASN A 424 18.94 -17.26 28.57
N THR A 425 19.89 -16.76 29.36
CA THR A 425 21.24 -16.43 28.89
C THR A 425 22.03 -17.73 28.70
N GLY A 426 21.66 -18.52 27.70
CA GLY A 426 22.44 -19.68 27.28
C GLY A 426 23.66 -19.19 26.51
N ALA A 427 24.82 -19.22 27.18
CA ALA A 427 26.14 -19.09 26.57
C ALA A 427 26.43 -20.30 25.66
#